data_AF-A0A7S0PJ16-F1
#
_entry.id   AF-A0A7S0PJ16-F1
#
_cell.length_a   1.000
_cell.length_b   1.000
_cell.length_c   1.000
_cell.angle_alpha   90.00
_cell.angle_beta   90.00
_cell.angle_gamma   90.00
#
_symmetry.space_group_name_H-M   'P 1'
#
loop_
_entity.id
_entity.type
_entity.pdbx_description
1 polymer ?
#
loop_
_entity_poly.entity_id
_entity_poly.type
_entity_poly.pdbx_seq_one_letter_code
_entity_poly.pdbx_strand_id
1 'polypeptide(L)'
;AEGLVAGVRTVRAFGAERRELARFETAVGGALEQARRVSVAQAGFDAALHWSTNLALLAVLGYGGFLVESGAMTAGDLTSFLMYSLYAGFNFAGLGSVWAEWQRGVGASRRVFAVLDAQPSMPSVVAP
;
A
#
# COMPACT_ATOMS: atom_id res chain seq x y z
N ALA A 1 17.01 -16.35 -3.25
CA ALA A 1 17.75 -16.59 -2.00
C ALA A 1 17.62 -18.04 -1.53
N GLU A 2 16.41 -18.61 -1.43
CA GLU A 2 16.19 -19.99 -0.97
C GLU A 2 16.99 -21.06 -1.75
N GLY A 3 17.07 -20.97 -3.08
CA GLY A 3 17.86 -21.92 -3.89
C GLY A 3 19.39 -21.86 -3.67
N LEU A 4 19.92 -20.72 -3.21
CA LEU A 4 21.37 -20.56 -2.96
C LEU A 4 21.79 -21.14 -1.61
N VAL A 5 20.90 -21.06 -0.62
CA VAL A 5 21.12 -21.67 0.70
C VAL A 5 21.06 -23.20 0.58
N ALA A 6 20.13 -23.73 -0.22
CA ALA A 6 20.02 -25.17 -0.47
C ALA A 6 21.16 -25.73 -1.36
N GLY A 7 21.67 -24.92 -2.31
CA GLY A 7 22.68 -25.33 -3.30
C GLY A 7 24.11 -24.87 -3.02
N VAL A 8 24.42 -24.36 -1.82
CA VAL A 8 25.70 -23.70 -1.51
C VAL A 8 26.92 -24.56 -1.83
N ARG A 9 26.80 -25.89 -1.64
CA ARG A 9 27.84 -26.87 -1.95
C ARG A 9 28.09 -26.99 -3.47
N THR A 10 27.01 -26.93 -4.26
CA THR A 10 27.04 -26.99 -5.73
C THR A 10 27.57 -25.68 -6.33
N VAL A 11 27.14 -24.53 -5.81
CA VAL A 11 27.60 -23.21 -6.27
C VAL A 11 29.11 -23.05 -6.02
N ARG A 12 29.61 -23.53 -4.86
CA ARG A 12 31.05 -23.58 -4.56
C ARG A 12 31.80 -24.56 -5.43
N ALA A 13 31.26 -25.76 -5.66
CA ALA A 13 31.90 -26.78 -6.50
C ALA A 13 32.10 -26.32 -7.96
N PHE A 14 31.22 -25.44 -8.47
CA PHE A 14 31.31 -24.86 -9.81
C PHE A 14 31.89 -23.43 -9.84
N GLY A 15 32.31 -22.86 -8.69
CA GLY A 15 32.83 -21.49 -8.61
C GLY A 15 31.85 -20.40 -9.06
N ALA A 16 30.54 -20.66 -9.00
CA ALA A 16 29.49 -19.83 -9.61
C ALA A 16 28.97 -18.70 -8.69
N GLU A 17 29.63 -18.45 -7.55
CA GLU A 17 29.18 -17.52 -6.50
C GLU A 17 29.00 -16.10 -7.03
N ARG A 18 29.94 -15.59 -7.82
CA ARG A 18 29.86 -14.25 -8.44
C ARG A 18 28.68 -14.12 -9.40
N ARG A 19 28.34 -15.19 -10.14
CA ARG A 19 27.22 -15.20 -11.09
C ARG A 19 25.88 -15.12 -10.36
N GLU A 20 25.73 -15.88 -9.28
CA GLU A 20 24.50 -15.88 -8.50
C GLU A 20 24.33 -14.61 -7.65
N LEU A 21 25.43 -14.03 -7.14
CA LEU A 21 25.43 -12.70 -6.54
C LEU A 21 24.95 -11.63 -7.52
N ALA A 22 25.52 -11.57 -8.74
CA ALA A 22 25.10 -10.61 -9.76
C ALA A 22 23.61 -10.76 -10.15
N ARG A 23 23.11 -12.00 -10.23
CA ARG A 23 21.69 -12.29 -10.48
C ARG A 23 20.79 -11.81 -9.33
N PHE A 24 21.20 -12.04 -8.09
CA PHE A 24 20.47 -11.57 -6.91
C PHE A 24 20.46 -10.04 -6.83
N GLU A 25 21.60 -9.39 -7.03
CA GLU A 25 21.71 -7.93 -7.08
C GLU A 25 20.80 -7.32 -8.14
N THR A 26 20.74 -7.91 -9.33
CA THR A 26 19.84 -7.47 -10.41
C THR A 26 18.37 -7.59 -9.99
N ALA A 27 17.98 -8.70 -9.36
CA ALA A 27 16.60 -8.91 -8.91
C ALA A 27 16.20 -7.95 -7.78
N VAL A 28 17.09 -7.72 -6.81
CA VAL A 28 16.89 -6.77 -5.71
C VAL A 28 16.84 -5.34 -6.23
N GLY A 29 17.74 -4.96 -7.14
CA GLY A 29 17.73 -3.64 -7.76
C GLY A 29 16.43 -3.36 -8.51
N GLY A 30 15.93 -4.34 -9.27
CA GLY A 30 14.62 -4.25 -9.92
C GLY A 30 13.47 -4.06 -8.93
N ALA A 31 13.43 -4.85 -7.85
CA ALA A 31 12.41 -4.72 -6.81
C ALA A 31 12.48 -3.38 -6.07
N LEU A 32 13.69 -2.88 -5.80
CA LEU A 32 13.92 -1.59 -5.15
C LEU A 32 13.43 -0.43 -5.99
N GLU A 33 13.69 -0.43 -7.30
CA GLU A 33 13.19 0.62 -8.21
C GLU A 33 11.66 0.63 -8.28
N GLN A 34 11.02 -0.55 -8.31
CA GLN A 34 9.56 -0.64 -8.25
C GLN A 34 9.02 -0.11 -6.92
N ALA A 35 9.61 -0.53 -5.79
CA ALA A 35 9.23 -0.04 -4.47
C ALA A 35 9.40 1.48 -4.34
N ARG A 36 10.48 2.03 -4.90
CA ARG A 36 10.76 3.47 -4.93
C ARG A 36 9.69 4.22 -5.71
N ARG A 37 9.30 3.74 -6.89
CA ARG A 37 8.24 4.36 -7.71
C ARG A 37 6.90 4.39 -6.97
N VAL A 38 6.53 3.27 -6.34
CA VAL A 38 5.32 3.18 -5.52
C VAL A 38 5.39 4.15 -4.33
N SER A 39 6.52 4.19 -3.63
CA SER A 39 6.72 5.07 -2.48
C SER A 39 6.64 6.55 -2.84
N VAL A 40 7.22 6.97 -3.96
CA VAL A 40 7.13 8.36 -4.45
C VAL A 40 5.70 8.73 -4.82
N ALA A 41 4.98 7.83 -5.52
CA ALA A 41 3.57 8.05 -5.86
C ALA A 41 2.70 8.17 -4.61
N GLN A 42 2.93 7.30 -3.62
CA GLN A 42 2.22 7.34 -2.34
C GLN A 42 2.54 8.62 -1.55
N ALA A 43 3.81 9.01 -1.45
CA ALA A 43 4.20 10.25 -0.79
C ALA A 43 3.57 11.49 -1.45
N GLY A 44 3.51 11.52 -2.79
CA GLY A 44 2.84 12.60 -3.53
C GLY A 44 1.33 12.65 -3.25
N PHE A 45 0.68 11.49 -3.21
CA PHE A 45 -0.74 11.39 -2.87
C PHE A 45 -1.02 11.85 -1.44
N ASP A 46 -0.24 11.37 -0.46
CA ASP A 46 -0.39 11.75 0.94
C ASP A 46 -0.14 13.25 1.14
N ALA A 47 0.87 13.82 0.47
CA ALA A 47 1.13 15.26 0.50
C ALA A 47 -0.05 16.06 -0.08
N ALA A 48 -0.59 15.66 -1.23
CA ALA A 48 -1.72 16.33 -1.85
C ALA A 48 -2.98 16.27 -0.97
N LEU A 49 -3.23 15.12 -0.34
CA LEU A 49 -4.35 14.94 0.59
C LEU A 49 -4.22 15.85 1.82
N HIS A 50 -3.03 15.92 2.42
CA HIS A 50 -2.76 16.81 3.56
C HIS A 50 -2.94 18.28 3.21
N TRP A 51 -2.41 18.72 2.07
CA TRP A 51 -2.58 20.09 1.60
C TRP A 51 -4.03 20.43 1.34
N SER A 52 -4.76 19.54 0.66
CA SER A 52 -6.19 19.73 0.37
C SER A 52 -7.02 19.85 1.65
N THR A 53 -6.73 19.01 2.64
CA THR A 53 -7.41 19.03 3.94
C THR A 53 -7.15 20.33 4.70
N ASN A 54 -5.89 20.78 4.74
CA ASN A 54 -5.54 22.04 5.40
C ASN A 54 -6.14 23.25 4.67
N LEU A 55 -6.13 23.27 3.34
CA LEU A 55 -6.78 24.34 2.58
C LEU A 55 -8.29 24.39 2.85
N ALA A 56 -8.96 23.23 2.88
CA ALA A 56 -10.38 23.15 3.20
C ALA A 56 -10.66 23.67 4.61
N LEU A 57 -9.83 23.30 5.60
CA LEU A 57 -9.97 23.78 6.98
C LEU A 57 -9.79 25.30 7.06
N LEU A 58 -8.76 25.86 6.41
CA LEU A 58 -8.53 27.30 6.35
C LEU A 58 -9.69 28.03 5.67
N ALA A 59 -10.23 27.49 4.57
CA ALA A 59 -11.37 28.07 3.87
C ALA A 59 -12.63 28.08 4.74
N VAL A 60 -12.91 26.99 5.44
CA VAL A 60 -14.05 26.88 6.37
C VAL A 60 -13.86 27.84 7.55
N LEU A 61 -12.68 27.93 8.13
CA LEU A 61 -12.41 28.87 9.22
C LEU A 61 -12.51 30.32 8.77
N GLY A 62 -11.99 30.66 7.59
CA GLY A 62 -12.05 32.01 7.05
C GLY A 62 -13.49 32.46 6.79
N TYR A 63 -14.25 31.66 6.04
CA TYR A 63 -15.64 31.99 5.71
C TYR A 63 -16.57 31.84 6.93
N GLY A 64 -16.40 30.78 7.70
CA GLY A 64 -17.14 30.55 8.93
C GLY A 64 -16.89 31.63 9.98
N GLY A 65 -15.66 32.10 10.12
CA GLY A 65 -15.32 33.23 11.00
C GLY A 65 -16.06 34.51 10.60
N PHE A 66 -16.13 34.81 9.30
CA PHE A 66 -16.91 35.93 8.79
C PHE A 66 -18.42 35.79 9.10
N LEU A 67 -18.98 34.58 8.97
CA LEU A 67 -20.39 34.31 9.32
C LEU A 67 -20.67 34.45 10.82
N VAL A 68 -19.69 34.13 11.66
CA VAL A 68 -19.77 34.36 13.11
C VAL A 68 -19.74 35.85 13.44
N GLU A 69 -18.84 36.60 12.79
CA GLU A 69 -18.76 38.06 12.93
C GLU A 69 -20.05 38.75 12.48
N SER A 70 -20.66 38.29 11.39
CA SER A 70 -21.92 38.83 10.88
C SER A 70 -23.15 38.40 11.70
N GLY A 71 -22.98 37.60 12.76
CA GLY A 71 -24.05 37.09 13.61
C GLY A 71 -24.98 36.06 12.93
N ALA A 72 -24.58 35.53 11.77
CA ALA A 72 -25.37 34.55 11.02
C ALA A 72 -25.27 33.12 11.61
N MET A 73 -24.20 32.83 12.35
CA MET A 73 -24.03 31.61 13.13
C MET A 73 -23.24 31.89 14.40
N THR A 74 -23.28 30.98 15.37
CA THR A 74 -22.47 31.08 16.59
C THR A 74 -21.11 30.41 16.41
N ALA A 75 -20.13 30.77 17.25
CA ALA A 75 -18.85 30.06 17.30
C ALA A 75 -19.02 28.55 17.62
N GLY A 76 -20.08 28.19 18.36
CA GLY A 76 -20.45 26.80 18.66
C GLY A 76 -20.92 26.04 17.41
N ASP A 77 -21.69 26.68 16.54
CA ASP A 77 -22.15 26.09 15.27
C ASP A 77 -20.97 25.77 14.35
N LEU A 78 -20.03 26.71 14.19
CA LEU A 78 -18.82 26.52 13.40
C LEU A 78 -17.96 25.37 13.94
N THR A 79 -17.76 25.34 15.26
CA THR A 79 -16.97 24.28 15.91
C THR A 79 -17.62 22.91 15.74
N SER A 80 -18.94 22.84 15.89
CA SER A 80 -19.71 21.60 15.70
C SER A 80 -19.63 21.11 14.25
N PHE A 81 -19.77 22.02 13.29
CA PHE A 81 -19.61 21.72 11.87
C PHE A 81 -18.22 21.12 11.56
N LEU A 82 -17.16 21.72 12.10
CA LEU A 82 -15.79 21.22 11.94
C LEU A 82 -15.61 19.82 12.54
N MET A 83 -16.10 19.60 13.76
CA MET A 83 -16.02 18.30 14.43
C MET A 83 -16.75 17.20 13.64
N TYR A 84 -17.99 17.46 13.21
CA TYR A 84 -18.76 16.49 12.44
C TYR A 84 -18.15 16.23 11.07
N SER A 85 -17.62 17.26 10.40
CA SER A 85 -16.96 17.12 9.11
C SER A 85 -15.67 16.28 9.21
N LEU A 86 -14.84 16.52 10.24
CA LEU A 86 -13.65 15.73 10.50
C LEU A 86 -14.00 14.27 10.81
N TYR A 87 -15.02 14.05 11.66
CA TYR A 87 -15.49 12.71 11.98
C TYR A 87 -15.96 11.96 10.72
N ALA A 88 -16.80 12.60 9.91
CA ALA A 88 -17.25 12.04 8.64
C ALA A 88 -16.05 11.72 7.72
N GLY A 89 -15.11 12.65 7.58
CA GLY A 89 -13.89 12.47 6.77
C GLY A 89 -13.07 11.25 7.19
N PHE A 90 -12.83 11.07 8.50
CA PHE A 90 -12.11 9.90 9.02
C PHE A 90 -12.84 8.59 8.73
N ASN A 91 -14.17 8.57 8.87
CA ASN A 91 -14.96 7.38 8.55
C ASN A 91 -14.86 7.01 7.06
N PHE A 92 -14.93 7.99 6.15
CA PHE A 92 -14.76 7.75 4.72
C PHE A 92 -13.35 7.24 4.37
N ALA A 93 -12.31 7.81 4.97
CA ALA A 93 -10.93 7.33 4.79
C ALA A 93 -10.77 5.88 5.27
N GLY A 94 -11.37 5.54 6.41
CA GLY A 94 -11.40 4.18 6.94
C GLY A 94 -12.09 3.18 6.02
N LEU A 95 -13.22 3.54 5.41
CA LEU A 95 -13.90 2.68 4.43
C LEU A 95 -13.01 2.38 3.20
N GLY A 96 -12.29 3.38 2.71
CA GLY A 96 -11.37 3.21 1.58
C GLY A 96 -10.22 2.24 1.88
N SER A 97 -9.65 2.29 3.09
CA SER A 97 -8.57 1.39 3.48
C SER A 97 -9.05 -0.05 3.65
N VAL A 98 -10.24 -0.24 4.25
CA VAL A 98 -10.89 -1.56 4.36
C VAL A 98 -11.16 -2.15 2.97
N TRP A 99 -11.67 -1.34 2.04
CA TRP A 99 -11.90 -1.78 0.67
C TRP A 99 -10.60 -2.22 -0.03
N ALA A 100 -9.53 -1.46 0.14
CA ALA A 100 -8.23 -1.80 -0.42
C ALA A 100 -7.67 -3.12 0.18
N GLU A 101 -7.83 -3.34 1.48
CA GLU A 101 -7.43 -4.59 2.15
C GLU A 101 -8.26 -5.78 1.66
N TRP A 102 -9.58 -5.60 1.53
CA TRP A 102 -10.46 -6.61 0.96
C TRP A 102 -9.99 -7.06 -0.43
N GLN A 103 -9.65 -6.11 -1.30
CA GLN A 103 -9.18 -6.42 -2.66
C GLN A 103 -7.80 -7.11 -2.66
N ARG A 104 -6.90 -6.75 -1.74
CA ARG A 104 -5.65 -7.49 -1.53
C ARG A 104 -5.93 -8.94 -1.12
N GLY A 105 -6.88 -9.15 -0.21
CA GLY A 105 -7.33 -10.48 0.21
C GLY A 105 -7.87 -11.32 -0.96
N VAL A 106 -8.75 -10.74 -1.78
CA VAL A 106 -9.28 -11.40 -3.00
C VAL A 106 -8.17 -11.74 -3.99
N GLY A 107 -7.19 -10.85 -4.18
CA GLY A 107 -6.04 -11.12 -5.05
C GLY A 107 -5.14 -12.24 -4.54
N ALA A 108 -4.92 -12.30 -3.22
CA ALA A 108 -4.15 -13.35 -2.58
C ALA A 108 -4.86 -14.72 -2.65
N SER A 109 -6.16 -14.76 -2.40
CA SER A 109 -6.94 -16.00 -2.45
C SER A 109 -6.92 -16.63 -3.84
N ARG A 110 -7.01 -15.84 -4.91
CA ARG A 110 -6.86 -16.33 -6.30
C ARG A 110 -5.56 -17.08 -6.53
N ARG A 111 -4.44 -16.61 -5.96
CA ARG A 111 -3.14 -17.30 -6.07
C ARG A 111 -3.13 -18.62 -5.30
N VAL A 112 -3.76 -18.66 -4.13
CA VAL A 112 -3.89 -19.89 -3.33
C VAL A 112 -4.73 -20.93 -4.09
N PHE A 113 -5.91 -20.54 -4.59
CA PHE A 113 -6.76 -21.43 -5.38
C PHE A 113 -6.11 -21.87 -6.69
N ALA A 114 -5.38 -20.98 -7.36
CA ALA A 114 -4.63 -21.36 -8.56
C ALA A 114 -3.60 -22.47 -8.31
N VAL A 115 -3.02 -22.56 -7.10
CA VAL A 115 -2.11 -23.64 -6.71
C VAL A 115 -2.88 -24.90 -6.32
N LEU A 116 -4.00 -24.78 -5.60
CA LEU A 116 -4.82 -25.92 -5.19
C LEU A 116 -5.49 -26.62 -6.39
N ASP A 117 -5.95 -25.85 -7.37
CA ASP A 117 -6.64 -26.34 -8.55
C ASP A 117 -5.68 -26.74 -9.69
N ALA A 118 -4.36 -26.51 -9.51
CA ALA A 118 -3.36 -26.90 -10.49
C ALA A 118 -3.29 -28.43 -10.62
N GLN A 119 -3.69 -28.96 -11.78
CA GLN A 119 -3.52 -30.40 -12.05
C GLN A 119 -2.04 -30.72 -12.29
N PRO A 120 -1.49 -31.78 -11.67
CA PRO A 120 -0.11 -32.20 -11.90
C PRO A 120 0.10 -32.62 -13.35
N SER A 121 1.06 -31.98 -14.03
CA SER A 121 1.40 -32.30 -15.43
C SER A 121 2.27 -33.57 -15.59
N MET A 122 2.69 -34.20 -14.48
CA MET A 122 3.38 -35.48 -14.48
C MET A 122 2.71 -36.45 -13.50
N PRO A 123 2.52 -37.74 -13.86
CA PRO A 123 2.12 -38.76 -12.91
C PRO A 123 3.18 -38.83 -11.80
N SER A 124 2.76 -38.89 -10.54
CA SER A 124 3.68 -39.10 -9.43
C SER A 124 4.47 -40.38 -9.67
N VAL A 125 5.80 -40.28 -9.82
CA VAL A 125 6.69 -41.44 -9.76
C VAL A 125 6.59 -41.98 -8.33
N VAL A 126 5.77 -42.99 -8.15
CA VAL A 126 5.80 -43.84 -6.96
C VAL A 126 7.10 -44.62 -7.06
N ALA A 127 8.10 -44.24 -6.26
CA ALA A 127 9.31 -45.03 -6.10
C ALA A 127 8.95 -46.38 -5.43
N PRO A 128 9.57 -47.50 -5.85
CA PRO A 128 9.28 -48.84 -5.34
C PRO A 128 9.66 -49.04 -3.87
#